data_AF-A0AAU5ARH2-F1
#
_entry.id   AF-A0AAU5ARH2-F1
#
_cell.length_a   1.000
_cell.length_b   1.000
_cell.length_c   1.000
_cell.angle_alpha   90.00
_cell.angle_beta   90.00
_cell.angle_gamma   90.00
#
_symmetry.space_group_name_H-M   'P 1'
#
loop_
_entity.id
_entity.type
_entity.pdbx_description
1 polymer ?
#
loop_
_entity_poly.entity_id
_entity_poly.type
_entity_poly.pdbx_seq_one_letter_code
_entity_poly.pdbx_strand_id
1 'polypeptide(L)'
;MTLKVKRITYEESLLPKSKTIRELADEAGLDYDLALVTLWDAGYESLEDIDDTIPVRNMSGVCSTLGVVTAKKMQCLAYWVQAWEVTEQEARERLLKCGISVSPDARMLPKGALKKLRRSGVFSPVLTSPTPASSKQSDEPEFIWQTVGREREAELLSAADIRSIHDALVEDFRVSKDPIDPPGVRDNNLLESAAFRPGTSLGGERKYSTVELAGAALLHSIIHNHPFHNGNKRTALVSALAFLDRNNVLLTCTENDLFKLVLKVAQHRLVSTDWSSVADREVQEIARWVLKNSRQIQHGDRLLKWRELRRILSRFDCQIGSPMPGNRIKVQRTVQAKGLFGLSKVKTYGATVGYRSDGHEVDATLLKHLRKELQLDDEHGVDSAYFYGSDPREPDEFITQYRTLLKRLAKL
;
A
#
# COMPACT_ATOMS: atom_id res chain seq x y z
N MET A 1 56.75 -18.76 -32.72
CA MET A 1 55.28 -18.79 -32.59
C MET A 1 54.93 -18.75 -31.12
N THR A 2 54.64 -17.55 -30.60
CA THR A 2 54.46 -17.32 -29.16
C THR A 2 52.98 -17.46 -28.82
N LEU A 3 52.62 -18.57 -28.17
CA LEU A 3 51.27 -18.84 -27.68
C LEU A 3 50.90 -17.82 -26.60
N LYS A 4 50.02 -16.86 -26.94
CA LYS A 4 49.37 -15.98 -25.96
C LYS A 4 48.40 -16.80 -25.12
N VAL A 5 48.84 -17.21 -23.93
CA VAL A 5 47.95 -17.69 -22.88
C VAL A 5 47.11 -16.51 -22.40
N LYS A 6 45.82 -16.50 -22.74
CA LYS A 6 44.83 -15.59 -22.15
C LYS A 6 44.77 -15.88 -20.65
N ARG A 7 45.37 -15.01 -19.83
CA ARG A 7 45.07 -14.92 -18.41
C ARG A 7 43.61 -14.49 -18.29
N ILE A 8 42.74 -15.43 -17.95
CA ILE A 8 41.40 -15.13 -17.44
C ILE A 8 41.62 -14.54 -16.05
N THR A 9 41.50 -13.22 -15.93
CA THR A 9 41.49 -12.52 -14.64
C THR A 9 40.22 -12.93 -13.89
N TYR A 10 40.43 -13.52 -12.71
CA TYR A 10 39.42 -14.05 -11.78
C TYR A 10 38.55 -12.97 -11.10
N GLU A 11 38.35 -11.81 -11.73
CA GLU A 11 37.57 -10.69 -11.17
C GLU A 11 36.09 -10.70 -11.61
N GLU A 12 35.71 -11.50 -12.62
CA GLU A 12 34.33 -11.54 -13.13
C GLU A 12 33.37 -12.49 -12.38
N SER A 13 33.81 -13.27 -11.39
CA SER A 13 32.98 -14.29 -10.71
C SER A 13 32.39 -13.89 -9.35
N LEU A 14 32.46 -12.61 -8.98
CA LEU A 14 31.94 -12.08 -7.70
C LEU A 14 30.88 -10.99 -7.86
N LEU A 15 30.29 -10.84 -9.06
CA LEU A 15 29.03 -10.11 -9.17
C LEU A 15 27.92 -10.97 -8.55
N PRO A 16 27.11 -10.45 -7.61
CA PRO A 16 25.95 -11.18 -7.13
C PRO A 16 25.07 -11.46 -8.36
N LYS A 17 24.76 -12.74 -8.59
CA LYS A 17 23.74 -13.15 -9.56
C LYS A 17 22.48 -12.32 -9.30
N SER A 18 21.73 -11.97 -10.34
CA SER A 18 20.41 -11.36 -10.17
C SER A 18 19.59 -12.26 -9.23
N LYS A 19 19.10 -11.67 -8.14
CA LYS A 19 18.26 -12.34 -7.14
C LYS A 19 16.90 -11.68 -7.09
N THR A 20 15.90 -12.43 -6.64
CA THR A 20 14.59 -11.85 -6.34
C THR A 20 14.58 -11.23 -4.95
N ILE A 21 13.55 -10.42 -4.66
CA ILE A 21 13.35 -9.84 -3.32
C ILE A 21 13.10 -10.95 -2.30
N ARG A 22 12.33 -11.99 -2.66
CA ARG A 22 12.08 -13.18 -1.85
C ARG A 22 13.39 -13.84 -1.42
N GLU A 23 14.29 -14.10 -2.37
CA GLU A 23 15.59 -14.73 -2.05
C GLU A 23 16.42 -13.89 -1.08
N LEU A 24 16.38 -12.56 -1.19
CA LEU A 24 17.08 -11.68 -0.25
C LEU A 24 16.38 -11.57 1.10
N ALA A 25 15.05 -11.53 1.12
CA ALA A 25 14.26 -11.51 2.34
C ALA A 25 14.46 -12.80 3.14
N ASP A 26 14.42 -13.96 2.48
CA ASP A 26 14.74 -15.27 3.06
C ASP A 26 16.18 -15.29 3.62
N GLU A 27 17.15 -14.73 2.89
CA GLU A 27 18.54 -14.63 3.34
C GLU A 27 18.73 -13.70 4.55
N ALA A 28 17.90 -12.66 4.67
CA ALA A 28 17.90 -11.73 5.80
C ALA A 28 16.98 -12.17 6.95
N GLY A 29 16.20 -13.25 6.78
CA GLY A 29 15.17 -13.64 7.74
C GLY A 29 14.09 -12.57 7.92
N LEU A 30 13.83 -11.77 6.88
CA LEU A 30 12.81 -10.74 6.88
C LEU A 30 11.48 -11.30 6.41
N ASP A 31 10.40 -10.79 7.01
CA ASP A 31 9.07 -10.88 6.43
C ASP A 31 9.06 -10.24 5.02
N TYR A 32 8.35 -10.85 4.08
CA TYR A 32 8.42 -10.44 2.68
C TYR A 32 7.83 -9.05 2.43
N ASP A 33 6.72 -8.76 3.10
CA ASP A 33 6.08 -7.45 3.04
C ASP A 33 7.03 -6.38 3.62
N LEU A 34 7.67 -6.69 4.75
CA LEU A 34 8.70 -5.85 5.36
C LEU A 34 9.86 -5.54 4.39
N ALA A 35 10.34 -6.53 3.63
CA ALA A 35 11.40 -6.33 2.67
C ALA A 35 10.97 -5.32 1.58
N LEU A 36 9.76 -5.45 1.02
CA LEU A 36 9.23 -4.53 0.02
C LEU A 36 9.15 -3.08 0.53
N VAL A 37 8.58 -2.86 1.72
CA VAL A 37 8.47 -1.49 2.28
C VAL A 37 9.81 -0.85 2.55
N THR A 38 10.77 -1.62 3.09
CA THR A 38 12.11 -1.10 3.36
C THR A 38 12.79 -0.66 2.07
N LEU A 39 12.57 -1.39 0.97
CA LEU A 39 13.07 -1.02 -0.36
C LEU A 39 12.40 0.23 -0.91
N TRP A 40 11.08 0.37 -0.76
CA TRP A 40 10.40 1.57 -1.22
C TRP A 40 10.75 2.82 -0.43
N ASP A 41 10.89 2.71 0.90
CA ASP A 41 11.34 3.82 1.75
C ASP A 41 12.77 4.28 1.35
N ALA A 42 13.58 3.37 0.78
CA ALA A 42 14.90 3.69 0.21
C ALA A 42 14.85 4.14 -1.27
N GLY A 43 13.66 4.31 -1.86
CA GLY A 43 13.47 4.83 -3.22
C GLY A 43 13.45 3.79 -4.33
N TYR A 44 13.37 2.49 -4.02
CA TYR A 44 13.27 1.41 -5.02
C TYR A 44 11.81 1.09 -5.39
N GLU A 45 11.03 2.11 -5.76
CA GLU A 45 9.57 2.00 -5.98
C GLU A 45 9.15 1.09 -7.14
N SER A 46 10.05 0.80 -8.08
CA SER A 46 9.76 -0.06 -9.25
C SER A 46 9.76 -1.56 -8.94
N LEU A 47 9.95 -1.95 -7.68
CA LEU A 47 9.97 -3.33 -7.21
C LEU A 47 8.65 -3.59 -6.49
N GLU A 48 7.68 -4.17 -7.17
CA GLU A 48 6.29 -4.28 -6.70
C GLU A 48 5.95 -5.68 -6.17
N ASP A 49 6.62 -6.71 -6.68
CA ASP A 49 6.40 -8.11 -6.30
C ASP A 49 7.65 -8.72 -5.65
N ILE A 50 7.45 -9.63 -4.69
CA ILE A 50 8.51 -10.35 -4.01
C ILE A 50 9.32 -11.24 -4.97
N ASP A 51 8.72 -11.62 -6.10
CA ASP A 51 9.36 -12.38 -7.16
C ASP A 51 10.06 -11.47 -8.21
N ASP A 52 10.01 -10.14 -8.04
CA ASP A 52 10.72 -9.21 -8.91
C ASP A 52 12.25 -9.39 -8.81
N THR A 53 12.88 -9.43 -9.98
CA THR A 53 14.32 -9.62 -10.09
C THR A 53 15.05 -8.29 -9.95
N ILE A 54 15.96 -8.21 -8.98
CA ILE A 54 16.72 -7.00 -8.70
C ILE A 54 17.85 -6.84 -9.74
N PRO A 55 17.91 -5.69 -10.45
CA PRO A 55 19.01 -5.42 -11.37
C PRO A 55 20.36 -5.46 -10.64
N VAL A 56 21.37 -6.09 -11.23
CA VAL A 56 22.71 -6.24 -10.62
C VAL A 56 23.30 -4.90 -10.16
N ARG A 57 23.03 -3.81 -10.89
CA ARG A 57 23.43 -2.43 -10.54
C ARG A 57 22.87 -1.94 -9.20
N ASN A 58 21.68 -2.38 -8.82
CA ASN A 58 20.99 -1.97 -7.59
C ASN A 58 21.25 -2.93 -6.42
N MET A 59 21.78 -4.13 -6.70
CA MET A 59 21.92 -5.22 -5.74
C MET A 59 22.68 -4.83 -4.47
N SER A 60 23.78 -4.08 -4.59
CA SER A 60 24.55 -3.66 -3.41
C SER A 60 23.76 -2.69 -2.51
N GLY A 61 22.99 -1.78 -3.11
CA GLY A 61 22.16 -0.82 -2.37
C GLY A 61 20.97 -1.50 -1.72
N VAL A 62 20.30 -2.40 -2.45
CA VAL A 62 19.19 -3.24 -1.96
C VAL A 62 19.64 -4.13 -0.81
N CYS A 63 20.75 -4.86 -0.94
CA CYS A 63 21.29 -5.68 0.16
C CYS A 63 21.63 -4.82 1.39
N SER A 64 22.20 -3.62 1.19
CA SER A 64 22.48 -2.71 2.30
C SER A 64 21.20 -2.23 2.98
N THR A 65 20.16 -1.94 2.20
CA THR A 65 18.85 -1.44 2.67
C THR A 65 18.12 -2.50 3.48
N LEU A 66 18.10 -3.75 2.99
CA LEU A 66 17.48 -4.89 3.67
C LEU A 66 18.31 -5.45 4.83
N GLY A 67 19.48 -4.86 5.14
CA GLY A 67 20.38 -5.41 6.14
C GLY A 67 20.94 -6.79 5.78
N VAL A 68 20.82 -7.23 4.52
CA VAL A 68 21.42 -8.48 4.02
C VAL A 68 22.93 -8.32 4.09
N VAL A 69 23.53 -9.04 5.02
CA VAL A 69 24.97 -8.98 5.24
C VAL A 69 25.66 -9.62 4.03
N THR A 70 26.39 -8.82 3.25
CA THR A 70 27.10 -9.34 2.08
C THR A 70 28.09 -10.43 2.47
N ALA A 71 28.35 -11.38 1.56
CA ALA A 71 29.33 -12.45 1.79
C ALA A 71 30.72 -11.91 2.20
N LYS A 72 31.06 -10.68 1.78
CA LYS A 72 32.29 -9.97 2.18
C LYS A 72 32.28 -9.57 3.66
N LYS A 73 31.16 -9.08 4.20
CA LYS A 73 31.00 -8.80 5.64
C LYS A 73 30.96 -10.10 6.46
N MET A 74 30.26 -11.14 6.00
CA MET A 74 30.24 -12.44 6.68
C MET A 74 31.60 -13.14 6.70
N GLN A 75 32.52 -12.77 5.80
CA GLN A 75 33.90 -13.26 5.85
C GLN A 75 34.73 -12.61 6.96
N CYS A 76 34.29 -11.52 7.58
CA CYS A 76 34.99 -10.91 8.71
C CYS A 76 34.70 -11.69 9.99
N LEU A 77 35.73 -11.97 10.79
CA LEU A 77 35.55 -12.63 12.10
C LEU A 77 34.71 -11.77 13.05
N ALA A 78 34.95 -10.45 13.05
CA ALA A 78 34.23 -9.48 13.89
C ALA A 78 32.70 -9.53 13.71
N TYR A 79 32.23 -9.87 12.51
CA TYR A 79 30.81 -10.04 12.24
C TYR A 79 30.20 -11.18 13.08
N TRP A 80 30.89 -12.32 13.19
CA TRP A 80 30.40 -13.48 13.95
C TRP A 80 30.52 -13.30 15.45
N VAL A 81 31.54 -12.57 15.92
CA VAL A 81 31.64 -12.13 17.32
C VAL A 81 30.41 -11.32 17.71
N GLN A 82 30.03 -10.37 16.86
CA GLN A 82 28.85 -9.54 17.07
C GLN A 82 27.54 -10.33 16.92
N ALA A 83 27.39 -11.14 15.87
CA ALA A 83 26.16 -11.89 15.59
C ALA A 83 25.85 -12.99 16.59
N TRP A 84 26.86 -13.53 17.28
CA TRP A 84 26.67 -14.55 18.31
C TRP A 84 26.70 -14.00 19.74
N GLU A 85 26.93 -12.70 19.92
CA GLU A 85 27.08 -12.04 21.23
C GLU A 85 28.09 -12.75 22.14
N VAL A 86 29.23 -13.14 21.58
CA VAL A 86 30.30 -13.86 22.30
C VAL A 86 31.63 -13.15 22.19
N THR A 87 32.58 -13.55 23.02
CA THR A 87 33.97 -13.10 22.88
C THR A 87 34.61 -13.64 21.59
N GLU A 88 35.69 -13.00 21.14
CA GLU A 88 36.41 -13.46 19.95
C GLU A 88 36.94 -14.89 20.11
N GLN A 89 37.37 -15.26 21.32
CA GLN A 89 37.84 -16.61 21.64
C GLN A 89 36.72 -17.65 21.49
N GLU A 90 35.53 -17.38 22.04
CA GLU A 90 34.37 -18.27 21.93
C GLU A 90 33.86 -18.38 20.49
N ALA A 91 33.88 -17.28 19.71
CA ALA A 91 33.54 -17.32 18.29
C ALA A 91 34.50 -18.23 17.51
N ARG A 92 35.80 -18.15 17.78
CA ARG A 92 36.82 -19.01 17.15
C ARG A 92 36.65 -20.47 17.54
N GLU A 93 36.31 -20.76 18.79
CA GLU A 93 36.01 -22.13 19.24
C GLU A 93 34.76 -22.69 18.56
N ARG A 94 33.70 -21.89 18.40
CA ARG A 94 32.49 -22.28 17.65
C ARG A 94 32.79 -22.54 16.17
N LEU A 95 33.60 -21.70 15.53
CA LEU A 95 34.06 -21.90 14.15
C LEU A 95 34.90 -23.18 14.00
N LEU A 96 35.76 -23.46 14.99
CA LEU A 96 36.59 -24.67 15.02
C LEU A 96 35.72 -25.93 15.14
N LYS A 97 34.68 -25.91 15.97
CA LYS A 97 33.67 -27.00 16.07
C LYS A 97 32.95 -27.24 14.74
N CYS A 98 32.84 -26.21 13.88
CA CYS A 98 32.30 -26.32 12.52
C CYS A 98 33.36 -26.71 11.46
N GLY A 99 34.59 -27.07 11.87
CA GLY A 99 35.67 -27.46 10.96
C GLY A 99 36.29 -26.28 10.19
N ILE A 100 36.26 -25.08 10.78
CA ILE A 100 36.81 -23.84 10.23
C ILE A 100 37.91 -23.36 11.17
N SER A 101 39.17 -23.52 10.75
CA SER A 101 40.33 -23.01 11.50
C SER A 101 40.62 -21.56 11.08
N VAL A 102 40.71 -20.67 12.08
CA VAL A 102 41.03 -19.24 11.90
C VAL A 102 42.29 -18.94 12.71
N SER A 103 43.36 -18.53 12.04
CA SER A 103 44.64 -18.17 12.67
C SER A 103 44.47 -17.05 13.70
N PRO A 104 45.20 -17.01 14.83
CA PRO A 104 45.06 -16.00 15.88
C PRO A 104 45.02 -14.55 15.36
N ASP A 105 45.84 -14.22 14.37
CA ASP A 105 45.90 -12.84 13.82
C ASP A 105 44.94 -12.58 12.66
N ALA A 106 44.20 -13.59 12.20
CA ALA A 106 43.34 -13.48 11.03
C ALA A 106 42.01 -12.77 11.36
N ARG A 107 41.81 -11.61 10.73
CA ARG A 107 40.54 -10.85 10.79
C ARG A 107 39.47 -11.37 9.85
N MET A 108 39.83 -12.26 8.93
CA MET A 108 38.93 -12.84 7.93
C MET A 108 38.94 -14.37 8.00
N LEU A 109 37.78 -14.96 7.74
CA LEU A 109 37.59 -16.40 7.61
C LEU A 109 38.24 -16.92 6.31
N PRO A 110 38.76 -18.16 6.32
CA PRO A 110 39.37 -18.75 5.14
C PRO A 110 38.36 -18.97 4.00
N LYS A 111 38.86 -19.04 2.76
CA LYS A 111 38.03 -19.28 1.57
C LYS A 111 37.21 -20.56 1.75
N GLY A 112 35.90 -20.48 1.49
CA GLY A 112 34.96 -21.61 1.65
C GLY A 112 34.37 -21.80 3.05
N ALA A 113 34.79 -21.01 4.05
CA ALA A 113 34.25 -21.07 5.42
C ALA A 113 32.73 -20.87 5.48
N LEU A 114 32.18 -19.90 4.73
CA LEU A 114 30.73 -19.65 4.69
C LEU A 114 29.93 -20.84 4.17
N LYS A 115 30.49 -21.61 3.23
CA LYS A 115 29.85 -22.82 2.70
C LYS A 115 29.83 -23.95 3.74
N LYS A 116 30.85 -24.03 4.59
CA LYS A 116 30.91 -24.97 5.73
C LYS A 116 29.93 -24.56 6.83
N LEU A 117 29.86 -23.28 7.19
CA LEU A 117 28.90 -22.77 8.17
C LEU A 117 27.46 -23.08 7.76
N ARG A 118 27.08 -22.79 6.51
CA ARG A 118 25.74 -23.11 5.98
C ARG A 118 25.39 -24.60 6.05
N ARG A 119 26.37 -25.50 5.93
CA ARG A 119 26.17 -26.96 6.01
C ARG A 119 26.11 -27.49 7.43
N SER A 120 26.68 -26.76 8.39
CA SER A 120 26.74 -27.18 9.80
C SER A 120 25.44 -26.94 10.58
N GLY A 121 24.45 -26.26 9.99
CA GLY A 121 23.18 -25.92 10.65
C GLY A 121 23.28 -24.80 11.70
N VAL A 122 24.50 -24.34 12.04
CA VAL A 122 24.78 -23.22 12.99
C VAL A 122 24.67 -21.84 12.31
N PHE A 123 24.09 -21.79 11.11
CA PHE A 123 24.03 -20.56 10.30
C PHE A 123 22.75 -19.79 10.61
N SER A 124 22.85 -18.80 11.52
CA SER A 124 21.92 -17.68 11.57
C SER A 124 22.66 -16.42 11.10
N PRO A 125 22.35 -15.87 9.91
CA PRO A 125 22.91 -14.62 9.43
C PRO A 125 22.23 -13.39 10.06
N VAL A 126 21.22 -13.61 10.90
CA VAL A 126 20.48 -12.53 11.53
C VAL A 126 21.29 -12.08 12.74
N LEU A 127 21.76 -10.82 12.70
CA LEU A 127 21.97 -10.07 13.93
C LEU A 127 20.64 -10.18 14.66
N THR A 128 20.63 -10.89 15.79
CA THR A 128 19.49 -10.90 16.69
C THR A 128 18.95 -9.48 16.75
N SER A 129 17.63 -9.37 16.59
CA SER A 129 16.84 -8.14 16.71
C SER A 129 17.53 -7.21 17.69
N PRO A 130 17.68 -5.91 17.41
CA PRO A 130 18.36 -5.01 18.34
C PRO A 130 17.81 -5.28 19.74
N THR A 131 18.63 -5.89 20.59
CA THR A 131 18.32 -6.06 22.01
C THR A 131 17.94 -4.66 22.47
N PRO A 132 16.75 -4.46 23.06
CA PRO A 132 16.24 -3.14 23.35
C PRO A 132 17.34 -2.42 24.09
N ALA A 133 17.87 -1.37 23.44
CA ALA A 133 18.92 -0.58 24.02
C ALA A 133 18.41 -0.17 25.39
N SER A 134 19.14 -0.61 26.42
CA SER A 134 19.05 -0.16 27.81
C SER A 134 18.30 1.15 27.89
N SER A 135 17.07 1.10 28.42
CA SER A 135 16.16 2.20 28.70
C SER A 135 16.84 3.56 28.62
N LYS A 136 16.85 4.17 27.44
CA LYS A 136 17.07 5.61 27.36
C LYS A 136 15.80 6.23 27.92
N GLN A 137 15.93 6.94 29.03
CA GLN A 137 14.87 7.80 29.53
C GLN A 137 14.44 8.76 28.41
N SER A 138 13.27 8.48 27.85
CA SER A 138 12.23 9.40 27.38
C SER A 138 12.69 10.74 26.79
N ASP A 139 13.06 10.72 25.51
CA ASP A 139 12.73 11.83 24.59
C ASP A 139 11.29 11.67 24.04
N GLU A 140 10.42 10.91 24.73
CA GLU A 140 9.04 10.74 24.30
C GLU A 140 8.29 12.07 24.52
N PRO A 141 7.78 12.71 23.45
CA PRO A 141 6.95 13.90 23.61
C PRO A 141 5.62 13.51 24.26
N GLU A 142 5.14 14.32 25.20
CA GLU A 142 3.81 14.13 25.79
C GLU A 142 2.74 13.92 24.71
N PHE A 143 1.90 12.90 24.88
CA PHE A 143 0.84 12.61 23.92
C PHE A 143 -0.37 13.52 24.17
N ILE A 144 -0.66 14.39 23.20
CA ILE A 144 -1.85 15.24 23.23
C ILE A 144 -2.81 14.76 22.14
N TRP A 145 -4.06 14.45 22.53
CA TRP A 145 -5.08 14.10 21.55
C TRP A 145 -5.43 15.32 20.68
N GLN A 146 -5.32 15.18 19.36
CA GLN A 146 -5.62 16.25 18.41
C GLN A 146 -6.76 15.84 17.49
N THR A 147 -7.70 16.75 17.30
CA THR A 147 -8.73 16.64 16.26
C THR A 147 -8.08 16.81 14.89
N VAL A 148 -8.18 15.80 14.02
CA VAL A 148 -7.64 15.83 12.66
C VAL A 148 -8.79 15.82 11.66
N GLY A 149 -8.95 16.90 10.91
CA GLY A 149 -10.04 17.06 9.93
C GLY A 149 -11.18 17.93 10.45
N ARG A 150 -12.34 17.86 9.79
CA ARG A 150 -13.53 18.64 10.16
C ARG A 150 -14.48 17.82 11.02
N GLU A 151 -14.84 18.36 12.17
CA GLU A 151 -15.79 17.69 13.06
C GLU A 151 -17.18 17.57 12.42
N ARG A 152 -17.67 16.33 12.41
CA ARG A 152 -19.02 15.97 11.98
C ARG A 152 -19.32 14.55 12.45
N GLU A 153 -20.61 14.23 12.54
CA GLU A 153 -21.02 12.86 12.79
C GLU A 153 -20.73 12.00 11.57
N ALA A 154 -20.15 10.82 11.81
CA ALA A 154 -19.82 9.86 10.77
C ALA A 154 -20.88 8.76 10.72
N GLU A 155 -21.28 8.38 9.51
CA GLU A 155 -22.09 7.19 9.28
C GLU A 155 -21.18 5.96 9.40
N LEU A 156 -21.40 5.14 10.43
CA LEU A 156 -20.53 4.03 10.77
C LEU A 156 -20.79 2.79 9.89
N LEU A 157 -19.79 1.91 9.80
CA LEU A 157 -19.98 0.55 9.30
C LEU A 157 -20.34 -0.37 10.46
N SER A 158 -21.33 -1.22 10.25
CA SER A 158 -21.66 -2.31 11.18
C SER A 158 -20.68 -3.48 11.03
N ALA A 159 -20.63 -4.36 12.03
CA ALA A 159 -19.91 -5.64 11.92
C ALA A 159 -20.40 -6.48 10.73
N ALA A 160 -21.70 -6.42 10.42
CA ALA A 160 -22.28 -7.08 9.24
C ALA A 160 -21.76 -6.50 7.93
N ASP A 161 -21.67 -5.16 7.80
CA ASP A 161 -21.08 -4.50 6.63
C ASP A 161 -19.64 -4.99 6.40
N ILE A 162 -18.83 -5.02 7.46
CA ILE A 162 -17.42 -5.44 7.40
C ILE A 162 -17.31 -6.93 7.01
N ARG A 163 -18.19 -7.78 7.53
CA ARG A 163 -18.28 -9.20 7.15
C ARG A 163 -18.64 -9.36 5.67
N SER A 164 -19.63 -8.62 5.17
CA SER A 164 -19.99 -8.67 3.74
C SER A 164 -18.85 -8.21 2.83
N ILE A 165 -18.07 -7.21 3.26
CA ILE A 165 -16.85 -6.80 2.55
C ILE A 165 -15.83 -7.94 2.53
N HIS A 166 -15.60 -8.61 3.66
CA HIS A 166 -14.71 -9.75 3.73
C HIS A 166 -15.13 -10.89 2.79
N ASP A 167 -16.41 -11.26 2.82
CA ASP A 167 -16.95 -12.34 2.00
C ASP A 167 -16.82 -12.03 0.49
N ALA A 168 -17.03 -10.76 0.10
CA ALA A 168 -16.80 -10.32 -1.28
C ALA A 168 -15.33 -10.42 -1.67
N LEU A 169 -14.41 -10.03 -0.78
CA LEU A 169 -12.96 -10.17 -1.01
C LEU A 169 -12.54 -11.64 -1.13
N VAL A 170 -13.14 -12.54 -0.36
CA VAL A 170 -12.86 -13.99 -0.47
C VAL A 170 -13.19 -14.50 -1.87
N GLU A 171 -14.35 -14.11 -2.43
CA GLU A 171 -14.72 -14.53 -3.79
C GLU A 171 -13.82 -13.88 -4.84
N ASP A 172 -13.54 -12.58 -4.73
CA ASP A 172 -12.69 -11.86 -5.67
C ASP A 172 -11.27 -12.45 -5.74
N PHE A 173 -10.72 -12.88 -4.60
CA PHE A 173 -9.36 -13.45 -4.52
C PHE A 173 -9.32 -14.97 -4.69
N ARG A 174 -10.46 -15.65 -4.87
CA ARG A 174 -10.57 -17.12 -4.88
C ARG A 174 -9.65 -17.81 -5.89
N VAL A 175 -9.44 -17.19 -7.06
CA VAL A 175 -8.59 -17.71 -8.16
C VAL A 175 -7.27 -16.98 -8.30
N SER A 176 -6.94 -16.10 -7.34
CA SER A 176 -5.67 -15.37 -7.33
C SER A 176 -4.52 -16.27 -6.87
N LYS A 177 -3.27 -15.79 -7.03
CA LYS A 177 -2.08 -16.47 -6.52
C LYS A 177 -2.01 -16.48 -4.99
N ASP A 178 -2.73 -15.59 -4.32
CA ASP A 178 -2.78 -15.44 -2.86
C ASP A 178 -4.24 -15.33 -2.36
N PRO A 179 -5.00 -16.44 -2.37
CA PRO A 179 -6.38 -16.45 -1.92
C PRO A 179 -6.49 -16.14 -0.41
N ILE A 180 -7.66 -15.67 0.02
CA ILE A 180 -7.97 -15.53 1.45
C ILE A 180 -8.37 -16.92 1.99
N ASP A 181 -7.40 -17.64 2.55
CA ASP A 181 -7.60 -18.97 3.12
C ASP A 181 -6.83 -19.13 4.46
N PRO A 182 -7.44 -19.65 5.54
CA PRO A 182 -8.86 -19.98 5.64
C PRO A 182 -9.74 -18.71 5.64
N PRO A 183 -10.91 -18.72 4.98
CA PRO A 183 -11.83 -17.59 4.98
C PRO A 183 -12.65 -17.53 6.27
N GLY A 184 -13.28 -16.38 6.50
CA GLY A 184 -14.31 -16.22 7.52
C GLY A 184 -13.84 -15.59 8.83
N VAL A 185 -14.84 -15.28 9.67
CA VAL A 185 -14.65 -14.64 10.97
C VAL A 185 -14.03 -15.64 11.94
N ARG A 186 -12.88 -15.26 12.51
CA ARG A 186 -12.20 -16.00 13.58
C ARG A 186 -12.89 -15.77 14.92
N ASP A 187 -13.27 -14.53 15.21
CA ASP A 187 -13.93 -14.15 16.46
C ASP A 187 -14.89 -12.97 16.23
N ASN A 188 -16.18 -13.20 16.50
CA ASN A 188 -17.23 -12.18 16.36
C ASN A 188 -17.06 -11.03 17.35
N ASN A 189 -16.56 -11.28 18.57
CA ASN A 189 -16.36 -10.23 19.56
C ASN A 189 -15.25 -9.26 19.10
N LEU A 190 -14.20 -9.78 18.46
CA LEU A 190 -13.13 -8.96 17.89
C LEU A 190 -13.63 -8.13 16.69
N LEU A 191 -14.55 -8.69 15.89
CA LEU A 191 -15.18 -7.99 14.79
C LEU A 191 -16.08 -6.86 15.28
N GLU A 192 -16.96 -7.15 16.24
CA GLU A 192 -17.85 -6.16 16.86
C GLU A 192 -17.06 -5.05 17.55
N SER A 193 -16.02 -5.41 18.31
CA SER A 193 -15.09 -4.45 18.93
C SER A 193 -14.43 -3.54 17.88
N ALA A 194 -13.97 -4.12 16.76
CA ALA A 194 -13.36 -3.34 15.69
C ALA A 194 -14.36 -2.39 15.02
N ALA A 195 -15.60 -2.84 14.78
CA ALA A 195 -16.67 -2.05 14.17
C ALA A 195 -17.19 -0.94 15.09
N PHE A 196 -17.21 -1.17 16.40
CA PHE A 196 -17.70 -0.19 17.39
C PHE A 196 -16.68 0.91 17.68
N ARG A 197 -15.37 0.61 17.57
CA ARG A 197 -14.29 1.55 17.92
C ARG A 197 -14.47 2.96 17.31
N PRO A 198 -14.78 3.14 16.02
CA PRO A 198 -14.98 4.48 15.43
C PRO A 198 -16.05 5.33 16.13
N GLY A 199 -17.06 4.69 16.73
CA GLY A 199 -18.14 5.35 17.48
C GLY A 199 -17.82 5.61 18.95
N THR A 200 -16.60 5.33 19.41
CA THR A 200 -16.22 5.48 20.83
C THR A 200 -16.43 6.92 21.30
N SER A 201 -17.12 7.07 22.43
CA SER A 201 -17.35 8.35 23.11
C SER A 201 -17.04 8.24 24.60
N LEU A 202 -16.65 9.36 25.20
CA LEU A 202 -16.41 9.51 26.64
C LEU A 202 -17.11 10.79 27.11
N GLY A 203 -17.94 10.69 28.14
CA GLY A 203 -18.66 11.86 28.68
C GLY A 203 -19.63 12.52 27.67
N GLY A 204 -20.09 11.79 26.66
CA GLY A 204 -20.93 12.33 25.58
C GLY A 204 -20.14 12.96 24.42
N GLU A 205 -18.82 13.09 24.54
CA GLU A 205 -17.94 13.58 23.47
C GLU A 205 -17.33 12.41 22.69
N ARG A 206 -17.33 12.49 21.36
CA ARG A 206 -16.75 11.46 20.50
C ARG A 206 -15.22 11.54 20.57
N LYS A 207 -14.56 10.41 20.87
CA LYS A 207 -13.08 10.32 20.82
C LYS A 207 -12.59 10.57 19.38
N TYR A 208 -13.28 9.99 18.41
CA TYR A 208 -13.01 10.15 16.99
C TYR A 208 -14.03 11.13 16.40
N SER A 209 -13.83 12.43 16.63
CA SER A 209 -14.82 13.47 16.32
C SER A 209 -14.91 13.85 14.83
N THR A 210 -14.02 13.31 13.99
CA THR A 210 -13.97 13.54 12.55
C THR A 210 -14.05 12.22 11.78
N VAL A 211 -14.42 12.30 10.50
CA VAL A 211 -14.49 11.12 9.61
C VAL A 211 -13.10 10.52 9.42
N GLU A 212 -12.07 11.34 9.32
CA GLU A 212 -10.69 10.90 9.15
C GLU A 212 -10.20 10.11 10.37
N LEU A 213 -10.51 10.58 11.59
CA LEU A 213 -10.19 9.88 12.83
C LEU A 213 -10.99 8.57 12.98
N ALA A 214 -12.28 8.59 12.66
CA ALA A 214 -13.14 7.42 12.76
C ALA A 214 -12.72 6.32 11.74
N GLY A 215 -12.39 6.71 10.51
CA GLY A 215 -11.88 5.79 9.48
C GLY A 215 -10.50 5.25 9.83
N ALA A 216 -9.61 6.07 10.39
CA ALA A 216 -8.32 5.65 10.89
C ALA A 216 -8.44 4.63 12.05
N ALA A 217 -9.36 4.88 12.99
CA ALA A 217 -9.64 3.98 14.10
C ALA A 217 -10.15 2.62 13.61
N LEU A 218 -11.01 2.61 12.59
CA LEU A 218 -11.55 1.41 11.94
C LEU A 218 -10.44 0.59 11.25
N LEU A 219 -9.61 1.25 10.44
CA LEU A 219 -8.48 0.60 9.75
C LEU A 219 -7.56 -0.08 10.76
N HIS A 220 -7.15 0.68 11.77
CA HIS A 220 -6.25 0.18 12.81
C HIS A 220 -6.90 -0.96 13.63
N SER A 221 -8.18 -0.87 14.00
CA SER A 221 -8.80 -1.92 14.81
C SER A 221 -8.95 -3.23 14.05
N ILE A 222 -9.34 -3.21 12.78
CA ILE A 222 -9.47 -4.45 12.01
C ILE A 222 -8.09 -5.10 11.81
N ILE A 223 -7.06 -4.30 11.53
CA ILE A 223 -5.69 -4.81 11.38
C ILE A 223 -5.21 -5.50 12.65
N HIS A 224 -5.32 -4.85 13.81
CA HIS A 224 -4.70 -5.33 15.06
C HIS A 224 -5.60 -6.23 15.93
N ASN A 225 -6.93 -6.15 15.79
CA ASN A 225 -7.82 -7.09 16.47
C ASN A 225 -7.82 -8.46 15.78
N HIS A 226 -7.44 -8.54 14.50
CA HIS A 226 -7.45 -9.77 13.70
C HIS A 226 -8.77 -10.57 13.79
N PRO A 227 -9.92 -9.96 13.47
CA PRO A 227 -11.23 -10.62 13.60
C PRO A 227 -11.46 -11.76 12.61
N PHE A 228 -10.68 -11.86 11.52
CA PHE A 228 -10.78 -12.91 10.51
C PHE A 228 -9.62 -13.90 10.58
N HIS A 229 -9.82 -15.11 10.06
CA HIS A 229 -8.77 -16.13 9.98
C HIS A 229 -7.61 -15.70 9.08
N ASN A 230 -7.92 -15.16 7.90
CA ASN A 230 -6.97 -14.54 6.99
C ASN A 230 -7.60 -13.28 6.36
N GLY A 231 -6.84 -12.49 5.60
CA GLY A 231 -7.37 -11.34 4.87
C GLY A 231 -7.66 -10.10 5.72
N ASN A 232 -7.21 -10.05 6.98
CA ASN A 232 -7.43 -8.90 7.88
C ASN A 232 -6.95 -7.57 7.27
N LYS A 233 -5.72 -7.52 6.73
CA LYS A 233 -5.16 -6.31 6.10
C LYS A 233 -6.01 -5.82 4.92
N ARG A 234 -6.39 -6.75 4.03
CA ARG A 234 -7.24 -6.49 2.85
C ARG A 234 -8.63 -5.99 3.27
N THR A 235 -9.25 -6.68 4.23
CA THR A 235 -10.58 -6.33 4.75
C THR A 235 -10.57 -4.97 5.44
N ALA A 236 -9.52 -4.67 6.22
CA ALA A 236 -9.38 -3.39 6.90
C ALA A 236 -9.26 -2.23 5.91
N LEU A 237 -8.43 -2.39 4.87
CA LEU A 237 -8.28 -1.39 3.81
C LEU A 237 -9.61 -1.11 3.11
N VAL A 238 -10.28 -2.15 2.61
CA VAL A 238 -11.53 -1.96 1.87
C VAL A 238 -12.66 -1.45 2.77
N SER A 239 -12.69 -1.86 4.05
CA SER A 239 -13.64 -1.31 5.03
C SER A 239 -13.38 0.17 5.31
N ALA A 240 -12.12 0.59 5.41
CA ALA A 240 -11.77 2.00 5.56
C ALA A 240 -12.15 2.82 4.31
N LEU A 241 -11.90 2.30 3.11
CA LEU A 241 -12.33 2.93 1.85
C LEU A 241 -13.86 3.05 1.77
N ALA A 242 -14.60 1.99 2.11
CA ALA A 242 -16.06 1.98 2.15
C ALA A 242 -16.61 2.99 3.17
N PHE A 243 -16.02 3.04 4.35
CA PHE A 243 -16.38 3.98 5.40
C PHE A 243 -16.16 5.44 4.95
N LEU A 244 -15.00 5.74 4.35
CA LEU A 244 -14.71 7.08 3.83
C LEU A 244 -15.69 7.48 2.71
N ASP A 245 -15.98 6.57 1.78
CA ASP A 245 -16.94 6.81 0.69
C ASP A 245 -18.35 7.09 1.22
N ARG A 246 -18.85 6.26 2.16
CA ARG A 246 -20.14 6.46 2.85
C ARG A 246 -20.21 7.84 3.52
N ASN A 247 -19.07 8.39 3.92
CA ASN A 247 -18.93 9.70 4.54
C ASN A 247 -18.48 10.82 3.57
N ASN A 248 -18.64 10.64 2.26
CA ASN A 248 -18.29 11.62 1.21
C ASN A 248 -16.81 12.03 1.20
N VAL A 249 -15.90 11.13 1.56
CA VAL A 249 -14.45 11.32 1.47
C VAL A 249 -13.88 10.32 0.47
N LEU A 250 -13.16 10.83 -0.52
CA LEU A 250 -12.50 10.02 -1.54
C LEU A 250 -10.99 10.16 -1.41
N LEU A 251 -10.29 9.03 -1.32
CA LEU A 251 -8.83 8.99 -1.39
C LEU A 251 -8.36 9.22 -2.84
N THR A 252 -7.27 9.97 -2.96
CA THR A 252 -6.66 10.37 -4.25
C THR A 252 -5.18 9.95 -4.33
N CYS A 253 -4.82 8.89 -3.61
CA CYS A 253 -3.48 8.30 -3.60
C CYS A 253 -3.43 7.06 -4.50
N THR A 254 -2.23 6.57 -4.77
CA THR A 254 -2.02 5.36 -5.58
C THR A 254 -2.29 4.08 -4.79
N GLU A 255 -2.44 2.95 -5.50
CA GLU A 255 -2.49 1.61 -4.88
C GLU A 255 -1.25 1.34 -4.01
N ASN A 256 -0.05 1.69 -4.49
CA ASN A 256 1.21 1.54 -3.77
C ASN A 256 1.24 2.35 -2.47
N ASP A 257 0.66 3.55 -2.45
CA ASP A 257 0.57 4.37 -1.24
C ASP A 257 -0.32 3.72 -0.17
N LEU A 258 -1.45 3.12 -0.59
CA LEU A 258 -2.35 2.39 0.31
C LEU A 258 -1.67 1.15 0.89
N PHE A 259 -0.98 0.39 0.03
CA PHE A 259 -0.25 -0.80 0.47
C PHE A 259 0.83 -0.42 1.49
N LYS A 260 1.64 0.62 1.22
CA LYS A 260 2.64 1.16 2.15
C LYS A 260 2.02 1.54 3.50
N LEU A 261 0.88 2.25 3.49
CA LEU A 261 0.19 2.65 4.72
C LEU A 261 -0.24 1.42 5.53
N VAL A 262 -1.02 0.51 4.92
CA VAL A 262 -1.60 -0.66 5.60
C VAL A 262 -0.52 -1.51 6.24
N LEU A 263 0.61 -1.64 5.56
CA LEU A 263 1.73 -2.43 6.03
C LEU A 263 2.48 -1.76 7.17
N LYS A 264 2.70 -0.43 7.10
CA LYS A 264 3.28 0.33 8.22
C LYS A 264 2.39 0.26 9.46
N VAL A 265 1.06 0.30 9.30
CA VAL A 265 0.11 0.08 10.40
C VAL A 265 0.29 -1.33 10.97
N ALA A 266 0.19 -2.37 10.14
CA ALA A 266 0.28 -3.76 10.59
C ALA A 266 1.59 -4.09 11.34
N GLN A 267 2.67 -3.37 11.06
CA GLN A 267 3.99 -3.58 11.68
C GLN A 267 4.28 -2.62 12.85
N HIS A 268 3.34 -1.77 13.26
CA HIS A 268 3.54 -0.71 14.25
C HIS A 268 4.70 0.25 13.91
N ARG A 269 4.75 0.71 12.66
CA ARG A 269 5.86 1.53 12.11
C ARG A 269 5.46 2.94 11.73
N LEU A 270 4.26 3.39 12.10
CA LEU A 270 3.90 4.80 11.90
C LEU A 270 4.52 5.71 12.96
N VAL A 271 4.77 5.17 14.15
CA VAL A 271 5.40 5.88 15.28
C VAL A 271 6.42 4.97 15.96
N SER A 272 7.24 5.51 16.88
CA SER A 272 8.16 4.67 17.64
C SER A 272 7.39 3.73 18.57
N THR A 273 7.77 2.45 18.58
CA THR A 273 7.19 1.42 19.45
C THR A 273 7.55 1.61 20.93
N ASP A 274 8.58 2.40 21.20
CA ASP A 274 9.04 2.69 22.56
C ASP A 274 8.15 3.74 23.27
N TRP A 275 7.23 4.37 22.53
CA TRP A 275 6.35 5.41 23.06
C TRP A 275 5.11 4.82 23.75
N SER A 276 4.59 5.52 24.75
CA SER A 276 3.27 5.26 25.30
C SER A 276 2.16 5.60 24.29
N SER A 277 0.99 4.99 24.50
CA SER A 277 -0.22 5.25 23.69
C SER A 277 -0.02 5.04 22.18
N VAL A 278 0.82 4.08 21.78
CA VAL A 278 1.15 3.76 20.37
C VAL A 278 -0.10 3.72 19.50
N ALA A 279 -1.11 2.95 19.90
CA ALA A 279 -2.34 2.79 19.12
C ALA A 279 -3.07 4.12 18.85
N ASP A 280 -3.08 5.04 19.83
CA ASP A 280 -3.74 6.34 19.68
C ASP A 280 -2.90 7.30 18.82
N ARG A 281 -1.56 7.25 18.94
CA ARG A 281 -0.64 7.99 18.08
C ARG A 281 -0.72 7.52 16.62
N GLU A 282 -0.75 6.21 16.40
CA GLU A 282 -0.90 5.63 15.06
C GLU A 282 -2.24 6.00 14.43
N VAL A 283 -3.33 5.96 15.18
CA VAL A 283 -4.64 6.42 14.67
C VAL A 283 -4.59 7.89 14.25
N GLN A 284 -3.92 8.78 14.99
CA GLN A 284 -3.74 10.15 14.54
C GLN A 284 -2.89 10.27 13.27
N GLU A 285 -1.80 9.52 13.16
CA GLU A 285 -0.96 9.53 11.95
C GLU A 285 -1.71 9.00 10.73
N ILE A 286 -2.48 7.92 10.88
CA ILE A 286 -3.37 7.42 9.82
C ILE A 286 -4.38 8.52 9.44
N ALA A 287 -5.00 9.19 10.41
CA ALA A 287 -5.97 10.25 10.14
C ALA A 287 -5.33 11.45 9.40
N ARG A 288 -4.12 11.86 9.78
CA ARG A 288 -3.37 12.92 9.08
C ARG A 288 -3.05 12.50 7.65
N TRP A 289 -2.66 11.25 7.47
CA TRP A 289 -2.41 10.68 6.15
C TRP A 289 -3.68 10.67 5.30
N VAL A 290 -4.82 10.24 5.85
CA VAL A 290 -6.12 10.24 5.15
C VAL A 290 -6.51 11.66 4.76
N LEU A 291 -6.41 12.62 5.69
CA LEU A 291 -6.73 14.02 5.42
C LEU A 291 -5.89 14.60 4.27
N LYS A 292 -4.58 14.29 4.26
CA LYS A 292 -3.65 14.76 3.23
C LYS A 292 -3.93 14.13 1.85
N ASN A 293 -4.30 12.86 1.83
CA ASN A 293 -4.47 12.06 0.62
C ASN A 293 -5.94 11.90 0.21
N SER A 294 -6.81 12.80 0.64
CA SER A 294 -8.23 12.75 0.32
C SER A 294 -8.81 14.09 -0.11
N ARG A 295 -10.03 14.01 -0.63
CA ARG A 295 -10.88 15.14 -0.95
C ARG A 295 -12.33 14.85 -0.60
N GLN A 296 -13.10 15.90 -0.39
CA GLN A 296 -14.55 15.79 -0.24
C GLN A 296 -15.19 15.50 -1.59
N ILE A 297 -16.09 14.53 -1.62
CA ILE A 297 -16.91 14.23 -2.80
C ILE A 297 -17.95 15.34 -2.91
N GLN A 298 -18.04 15.95 -4.09
CA GLN A 298 -19.07 16.95 -4.39
C GLN A 298 -20.06 16.40 -5.41
N HIS A 299 -21.34 16.53 -5.10
CA HIS A 299 -22.44 16.15 -5.98
C HIS A 299 -23.14 17.38 -6.57
N GLY A 300 -23.80 17.16 -7.70
CA GLY A 300 -24.66 18.16 -8.33
C GLY A 300 -24.08 18.70 -9.63
N ASP A 301 -24.95 18.89 -10.60
CA ASP A 301 -24.64 19.51 -11.88
C ASP A 301 -25.07 20.97 -11.88
N ARG A 302 -24.27 21.83 -12.50
CA ARG A 302 -24.56 23.26 -12.61
C ARG A 302 -24.86 23.64 -14.05
N LEU A 303 -25.64 24.71 -14.22
CA LEU A 303 -25.81 25.32 -15.54
C LEU A 303 -24.46 25.82 -16.05
N LEU A 304 -24.15 25.50 -17.30
CA LEU A 304 -22.98 26.04 -17.98
C LEU A 304 -23.19 26.14 -19.48
N LYS A 305 -22.42 27.02 -20.12
CA LYS A 305 -22.50 27.21 -21.58
C LYS A 305 -21.81 26.07 -22.31
N TRP A 306 -22.33 25.70 -23.48
CA TRP A 306 -21.73 24.67 -24.34
C TRP A 306 -20.23 24.88 -24.61
N ARG A 307 -19.76 26.13 -24.72
CA ARG A 307 -18.34 26.46 -24.83
C ARG A 307 -17.52 26.01 -23.62
N GLU A 308 -18.04 26.17 -22.41
CA GLU A 308 -17.39 25.71 -21.18
C GLU A 308 -17.43 24.18 -21.11
N LEU A 309 -18.58 23.57 -21.45
CA LEU A 309 -18.74 22.11 -21.48
C LEU A 309 -17.73 21.46 -22.42
N ARG A 310 -17.55 22.04 -23.61
CA ARG A 310 -16.57 21.59 -24.61
C ARG A 310 -15.16 21.54 -24.03
N ARG A 311 -14.74 22.59 -23.31
CA ARG A 311 -13.40 22.62 -22.67
C ARG A 311 -13.26 21.54 -21.61
N ILE A 312 -14.29 21.33 -20.79
CA ILE A 312 -14.28 20.31 -19.74
C ILE A 312 -14.17 18.92 -20.37
N LEU A 313 -15.05 18.60 -21.32
CA LEU A 313 -15.08 17.31 -22.01
C LEU A 313 -13.75 16.98 -22.69
N SER A 314 -13.09 17.96 -23.30
CA SER A 314 -11.77 17.76 -23.91
C SER A 314 -10.69 17.30 -22.93
N ARG A 315 -10.78 17.66 -21.64
CA ARG A 315 -9.82 17.15 -20.62
C ARG A 315 -10.03 15.68 -20.28
N PHE A 316 -11.21 15.14 -20.57
CA PHE A 316 -11.57 13.76 -20.32
C PHE A 316 -11.49 12.90 -21.58
N ASP A 317 -10.66 13.30 -22.55
CA ASP A 317 -10.48 12.64 -23.84
C ASP A 317 -11.79 12.43 -24.61
N CYS A 318 -12.76 13.32 -24.41
CA CYS A 318 -14.01 13.28 -25.16
C CYS A 318 -13.84 13.95 -26.53
N GLN A 319 -14.16 13.20 -27.57
CA GLN A 319 -14.28 13.68 -28.94
C GLN A 319 -15.69 14.20 -29.19
N ILE A 320 -15.79 15.45 -29.62
CA ILE A 320 -17.06 16.10 -29.94
C ILE A 320 -17.15 16.20 -31.46
N GLY A 321 -18.14 15.53 -32.04
CA GLY A 321 -18.37 15.53 -33.48
C GLY A 321 -18.98 16.84 -34.00
N SER A 322 -19.22 16.90 -35.30
CA SER A 322 -19.89 18.03 -35.94
C SER A 322 -21.39 18.09 -35.59
N PRO A 323 -22.01 19.29 -35.59
CA PRO A 323 -23.46 19.42 -35.45
C PRO A 323 -24.21 18.61 -36.52
N MET A 324 -25.27 17.93 -36.10
CA MET A 324 -26.13 17.08 -36.91
C MET A 324 -27.52 17.71 -37.08
N PRO A 325 -28.31 17.28 -38.09
CA PRO A 325 -29.70 17.72 -38.24
C PRO A 325 -30.51 17.59 -36.96
N GLY A 326 -31.41 18.55 -36.73
CA GLY A 326 -32.24 18.61 -35.52
C GLY A 326 -31.53 19.19 -34.29
N ASN A 327 -30.49 20.01 -34.48
CA ASN A 327 -29.73 20.65 -33.39
C ASN A 327 -29.17 19.62 -32.41
N ARG A 328 -28.44 18.62 -32.91
CA ARG A 328 -27.82 17.56 -32.09
C ARG A 328 -26.33 17.48 -32.31
N ILE A 329 -25.60 16.98 -31.33
CA ILE A 329 -24.15 16.73 -31.43
C ILE A 329 -23.82 15.39 -30.79
N LYS A 330 -22.88 14.66 -31.40
CA LYS A 330 -22.38 13.39 -30.85
C LYS A 330 -21.13 13.68 -30.03
N VAL A 331 -21.10 13.14 -28.81
CA VAL A 331 -19.92 13.18 -27.94
C VAL A 331 -19.51 11.73 -27.69
N GLN A 332 -18.22 11.44 -27.80
CA GLN A 332 -17.68 10.10 -27.58
C GLN A 332 -16.48 10.18 -26.65
N ARG A 333 -16.30 9.19 -25.78
CA ARG A 333 -15.14 9.05 -24.90
C ARG A 333 -14.58 7.65 -25.05
N THR A 334 -13.27 7.54 -25.16
CA THR A 334 -12.59 6.24 -25.20
C THR A 334 -11.81 6.06 -23.92
N VAL A 335 -12.07 4.98 -23.19
CA VAL A 335 -11.44 4.66 -21.92
C VAL A 335 -10.68 3.34 -22.07
N GLN A 336 -9.43 3.31 -21.62
CA GLN A 336 -8.71 2.06 -21.39
C GLN A 336 -9.12 1.54 -20.03
N ALA A 337 -9.89 0.47 -19.99
CA ALA A 337 -10.25 -0.19 -18.73
C ALA A 337 -9.34 -1.40 -18.54
N LYS A 338 -8.62 -1.50 -17.42
CA LYS A 338 -7.97 -2.76 -17.06
C LYS A 338 -9.04 -3.71 -16.55
N GLY A 339 -9.11 -4.91 -17.12
CA GLY A 339 -9.90 -5.99 -16.55
C GLY A 339 -9.28 -6.48 -15.24
N LEU A 340 -10.06 -7.18 -14.41
CA LEU A 340 -9.62 -7.77 -13.13
C LEU A 340 -8.35 -8.65 -13.20
N PHE A 341 -7.92 -9.06 -14.41
CA PHE A 341 -6.74 -9.89 -14.66
C PHE A 341 -5.66 -9.16 -15.48
N GLY A 342 -5.62 -7.83 -15.49
CA GLY A 342 -4.61 -7.05 -16.20
C GLY A 342 -4.77 -6.96 -17.73
N LEU A 343 -5.79 -7.60 -18.30
CA LEU A 343 -6.15 -7.45 -19.71
C LEU A 343 -6.79 -6.08 -19.94
N SER A 344 -6.06 -5.16 -20.57
CA SER A 344 -6.58 -3.86 -20.97
C SER A 344 -7.57 -4.02 -22.12
N LYS A 345 -8.81 -3.54 -21.93
CA LYS A 345 -9.84 -3.46 -22.96
C LYS A 345 -10.18 -2.01 -23.21
N VAL A 346 -9.99 -1.58 -24.46
CA VAL A 346 -10.44 -0.27 -24.91
C VAL A 346 -11.96 -0.33 -25.09
N LYS A 347 -12.68 0.57 -24.41
CA LYS A 347 -14.13 0.75 -24.59
C LYS A 347 -14.41 2.18 -25.02
N THR A 348 -15.33 2.34 -25.99
CA THR A 348 -15.81 3.65 -26.43
C THR A 348 -17.25 3.83 -25.99
N TYR A 349 -17.49 4.92 -25.27
CA TYR A 349 -18.79 5.38 -24.82
C TYR A 349 -19.22 6.58 -25.66
N GLY A 350 -20.51 6.83 -25.79
CA GLY A 350 -20.97 7.99 -26.54
C GLY A 350 -22.43 8.31 -26.37
N ALA A 351 -22.74 9.61 -26.43
CA ALA A 351 -24.07 10.15 -26.28
C ALA A 351 -24.39 11.12 -27.43
N THR A 352 -25.67 11.23 -27.76
CA THR A 352 -26.15 12.25 -28.72
C THR A 352 -27.10 13.20 -28.03
N VAL A 353 -26.66 14.44 -27.85
CA VAL A 353 -27.35 15.44 -27.03
C VAL A 353 -27.71 16.68 -27.85
N GLY A 354 -28.65 17.48 -27.33
CA GLY A 354 -29.09 18.71 -27.99
C GLY A 354 -28.01 19.78 -28.00
N TYR A 355 -27.75 20.38 -29.15
CA TYR A 355 -26.75 21.41 -29.38
C TYR A 355 -27.32 22.50 -30.28
N ARG A 356 -27.45 23.72 -29.74
CA ARG A 356 -27.89 24.90 -30.50
C ARG A 356 -26.71 25.76 -30.95
N SER A 357 -25.90 26.20 -29.98
CA SER A 357 -24.68 26.97 -30.22
C SER A 357 -23.77 26.88 -28.99
N ASP A 358 -22.50 27.21 -29.16
CA ASP A 358 -21.52 27.29 -28.07
C ASP A 358 -21.90 28.29 -26.96
N GLY A 359 -22.75 29.28 -27.26
CA GLY A 359 -23.23 30.26 -26.29
C GLY A 359 -24.46 29.82 -25.50
N HIS A 360 -25.14 28.75 -25.94
CA HIS A 360 -26.35 28.25 -25.30
C HIS A 360 -26.02 27.48 -24.03
N GLU A 361 -26.92 27.54 -23.06
CA GLU A 361 -26.77 26.86 -21.79
C GLU A 361 -27.17 25.38 -21.90
N VAL A 362 -26.46 24.56 -21.15
CA VAL A 362 -26.76 23.15 -20.94
C VAL A 362 -27.38 23.03 -19.56
N ASP A 363 -28.61 22.54 -19.50
CA ASP A 363 -29.30 22.28 -18.25
C ASP A 363 -28.70 21.08 -17.50
N ALA A 364 -28.93 21.04 -16.19
CA ALA A 364 -28.40 19.99 -15.32
C ALA A 364 -28.92 18.58 -15.67
N THR A 365 -30.10 18.45 -16.26
CA THR A 365 -30.68 17.15 -16.62
C THR A 365 -29.95 16.55 -17.82
N LEU A 366 -29.75 17.34 -18.86
CA LEU A 366 -28.95 16.96 -20.02
C LEU A 366 -27.51 16.66 -19.59
N LEU A 367 -26.94 17.48 -18.72
CA LEU A 367 -25.57 17.28 -18.24
C LEU A 367 -25.42 15.99 -17.44
N LYS A 368 -26.35 15.70 -16.53
CA LYS A 368 -26.40 14.45 -15.78
C LYS A 368 -26.48 13.23 -16.69
N HIS A 369 -27.34 13.28 -17.70
CA HIS A 369 -27.45 12.22 -18.70
C HIS A 369 -26.14 12.05 -19.48
N LEU A 370 -25.58 13.14 -20.02
CA LEU A 370 -24.33 13.14 -20.77
C LEU A 370 -23.16 12.57 -19.95
N ARG A 371 -23.03 13.01 -18.69
CA ARG A 371 -22.00 12.53 -17.77
C ARG A 371 -22.10 11.02 -17.56
N LYS A 372 -23.32 10.52 -17.30
CA LYS A 372 -23.56 9.09 -17.12
C LYS A 372 -23.19 8.27 -18.36
N GLU A 373 -23.65 8.69 -19.54
CA GLU A 373 -23.37 7.98 -20.79
C GLU A 373 -21.87 7.97 -21.15
N LEU A 374 -21.10 8.95 -20.68
CA LEU A 374 -19.65 9.06 -20.92
C LEU A 374 -18.79 8.52 -19.76
N GLN A 375 -19.40 7.92 -18.72
CA GLN A 375 -18.70 7.51 -17.50
C GLN A 375 -17.95 8.65 -16.80
N LEU A 376 -18.55 9.84 -16.80
CA LEU A 376 -18.04 11.07 -16.15
C LEU A 376 -18.89 11.43 -14.92
N ASP A 377 -19.35 10.42 -14.19
CA ASP A 377 -20.09 10.56 -12.94
C ASP A 377 -19.33 9.94 -11.77
N ASP A 378 -19.85 10.14 -10.55
CA ASP A 378 -19.22 9.64 -9.31
C ASP A 378 -19.12 8.10 -9.25
N GLU A 379 -19.99 7.36 -9.94
CA GLU A 379 -19.87 5.90 -10.02
C GLU A 379 -18.58 5.47 -10.73
N HIS A 380 -18.03 6.33 -11.59
CA HIS A 380 -16.80 6.10 -12.35
C HIS A 380 -15.62 6.97 -11.87
N GLY A 381 -15.67 7.46 -10.63
CA GLY A 381 -14.59 8.26 -10.02
C GLY A 381 -14.57 9.74 -10.43
N VAL A 382 -15.58 10.21 -11.18
CA VAL A 382 -15.66 11.58 -11.68
C VAL A 382 -16.81 12.33 -11.02
N ASP A 383 -16.58 12.76 -9.79
CA ASP A 383 -17.50 13.63 -9.07
C ASP A 383 -17.52 15.07 -9.64
N SER A 384 -18.36 15.95 -9.09
CA SER A 384 -18.49 17.31 -9.63
C SER A 384 -17.23 18.15 -9.42
N ALA A 385 -16.51 17.98 -8.32
CA ALA A 385 -15.29 18.74 -8.07
C ALA A 385 -14.22 18.45 -9.14
N TYR A 386 -14.04 17.17 -9.47
CA TYR A 386 -13.11 16.76 -10.52
C TYR A 386 -13.60 17.15 -11.91
N PHE A 387 -14.88 16.91 -12.20
CA PHE A 387 -15.47 17.25 -13.49
C PHE A 387 -15.35 18.75 -13.82
N TYR A 388 -15.68 19.64 -12.88
CA TYR A 388 -15.57 21.08 -13.09
C TYR A 388 -14.16 21.63 -12.87
N GLY A 389 -13.23 20.81 -12.37
CA GLY A 389 -11.83 21.20 -12.16
C GLY A 389 -11.60 22.08 -10.93
N SER A 390 -12.52 22.10 -9.96
CA SER A 390 -12.27 22.76 -8.68
C SER A 390 -11.30 21.95 -7.80
N ASP A 391 -11.20 20.64 -8.03
CA ASP A 391 -10.20 19.77 -7.42
C ASP A 391 -9.69 18.75 -8.48
N PRO A 392 -8.47 18.90 -9.00
CA PRO A 392 -7.97 18.07 -10.11
C PRO A 392 -7.47 16.69 -9.68
N ARG A 393 -7.54 16.34 -8.39
CA ARG A 393 -7.00 15.09 -7.86
C ARG A 393 -7.90 13.91 -8.24
N GLU A 394 -7.40 13.08 -9.15
CA GLU A 394 -8.06 11.86 -9.64
C GLU A 394 -7.80 10.69 -8.67
N PRO A 395 -8.83 9.88 -8.34
CA PRO A 395 -8.61 8.63 -7.63
C PRO A 395 -7.94 7.58 -8.52
N ASP A 396 -7.11 6.74 -7.92
CA ASP A 396 -6.52 5.59 -8.62
C ASP A 396 -7.60 4.61 -9.15
N GLU A 397 -7.29 3.90 -10.24
CA GLU A 397 -8.18 2.91 -10.87
C GLU A 397 -8.60 1.84 -9.87
N PHE A 398 -7.67 1.40 -8.99
CA PHE A 398 -7.94 0.47 -7.91
C PHE A 398 -9.05 0.98 -6.99
N ILE A 399 -8.93 2.22 -6.50
CA ILE A 399 -9.91 2.85 -5.60
C ILE A 399 -11.28 2.93 -6.28
N THR A 400 -11.31 3.27 -7.56
CA THR A 400 -12.55 3.37 -8.35
C THR A 400 -13.22 2.01 -8.57
N GLN A 401 -12.44 0.96 -8.82
CA GLN A 401 -12.92 -0.40 -8.97
C GLN A 401 -13.61 -0.89 -7.69
N TYR A 402 -12.99 -0.72 -6.52
CA TYR A 402 -13.58 -1.11 -5.24
C TYR A 402 -14.82 -0.29 -4.88
N ARG A 403 -14.84 1.03 -5.16
CA ARG A 403 -16.06 1.85 -4.99
C ARG A 403 -17.23 1.28 -5.78
N THR A 404 -16.99 0.88 -7.02
CA THR A 404 -18.03 0.29 -7.89
C THR A 404 -18.54 -1.04 -7.30
N LEU A 405 -17.63 -1.88 -6.82
CA LEU A 405 -17.96 -3.17 -6.22
C LEU A 405 -18.77 -2.99 -4.93
N LEU A 406 -18.32 -2.11 -4.03
CA LEU A 406 -19.00 -1.81 -2.76
C LEU A 406 -20.40 -1.23 -2.99
N LYS A 407 -20.57 -0.31 -3.96
CA LYS A 407 -21.90 0.23 -4.31
C LYS A 407 -22.83 -0.83 -4.92
N ARG A 408 -22.31 -1.90 -5.53
CA ARG A 408 -23.14 -3.04 -5.97
C ARG A 408 -23.59 -3.89 -4.79
N LEU A 409 -22.70 -4.14 -3.84
CA LEU A 409 -23.01 -4.88 -2.62
C LEU A 409 -24.07 -4.15 -1.78
N ALA A 410 -24.00 -2.82 -1.68
CA ALA A 410 -25.00 -2.01 -0.96
C ALA A 410 -26.39 -1.98 -1.62
N LYS A 411 -26.53 -2.45 -2.88
CA LYS A 411 -27.81 -2.53 -3.61
C LYS A 411 -28.44 -3.93 -3.56
N LEU A 412 -27.72 -4.92 -3.01
CA LEU A 412 -28.24 -6.26 -2.70
C LEU A 412 -28.90 -6.24 -1.32
#